data_AF-A0A1H0BCK6-F1
#
_entry.id   AF-A0A1H0BCK6-F1
#
_cell.length_a   1.000
_cell.length_b   1.000
_cell.length_c   1.000
_cell.angle_alpha   90.00
_cell.angle_beta   90.00
_cell.angle_gamma   90.00
#
_symmetry.space_group_name_H-M   'P 1'
#
loop_
_entity.id
_entity.type
_entity.pdbx_description
1 polymer ?
#
loop_
_entity_poly.entity_id
_entity_poly.type
_entity_poly.pdbx_seq_one_letter_code
_entity_poly.pdbx_strand_id
1 'polypeptide(L)'
;MHGRTLIIATLLACPTLSVAAMPPLDGKLTGATDGLMYSRAKFTCGAVPADLAADYVKAAKLIAGPSEEYDAAYQQVASRAGNWPDIPNAADRTLECQKAIESLQIKIKLAQRWFPEAYTSS
;
A
#
# COMPACT_ATOMS: atom_id res chain seq x y z
N MET A 1 -26.89 62.25 -2.29
CA MET A 1 -25.94 62.00 -1.18
C MET A 1 -25.71 60.50 -1.10
N HIS A 2 -24.43 60.09 -1.03
CA HIS A 2 -23.93 58.77 -1.40
C HIS A 2 -24.23 57.69 -0.34
N GLY A 3 -24.87 56.59 -0.75
CA GLY A 3 -24.90 55.33 -0.02
C GLY A 3 -23.96 54.33 -0.70
N ARG A 4 -22.84 53.99 -0.05
CA ARG A 4 -21.95 52.88 -0.46
C ARG A 4 -22.05 51.81 0.61
N THR A 5 -22.88 50.80 0.35
CA THR A 5 -22.92 49.57 1.13
C THR A 5 -21.76 48.68 0.66
N LEU A 6 -20.82 48.42 1.56
CA LEU A 6 -19.71 47.48 1.38
C LEU A 6 -20.26 46.05 1.38
N ILE A 7 -20.14 45.34 0.26
CA ILE A 7 -20.33 43.88 0.22
C ILE A 7 -18.96 43.25 0.49
N ILE A 8 -18.77 42.80 1.73
CA ILE A 8 -17.70 41.90 2.13
C ILE A 8 -18.04 40.53 1.52
N ALA A 9 -17.36 40.17 0.43
CA ALA A 9 -17.40 38.82 -0.10
C ALA A 9 -16.54 37.94 0.80
N THR A 10 -17.17 37.31 1.80
CA THR A 10 -16.61 36.20 2.57
C THR A 10 -16.43 35.01 1.64
N LEU A 11 -15.27 34.94 0.99
CA LEU A 11 -14.76 33.72 0.38
C LEU A 11 -14.50 32.72 1.50
N LEU A 12 -15.50 31.87 1.77
CA LEU A 12 -15.35 30.62 2.49
C LEU A 12 -14.34 29.77 1.72
N ALA A 13 -13.06 29.94 2.06
CA ALA A 13 -12.01 29.00 1.73
C ALA A 13 -12.31 27.69 2.47
N CYS A 14 -13.11 26.83 1.84
CA CYS A 14 -13.11 25.41 2.14
C CYS A 14 -11.74 24.91 1.66
N PRO A 15 -10.83 24.48 2.54
CA PRO A 15 -9.64 23.80 2.09
C PRO A 15 -10.11 22.43 1.63
N THR A 16 -10.58 22.34 0.39
CA THR A 16 -10.54 21.07 -0.32
C THR A 16 -9.07 20.72 -0.36
N LEU A 17 -8.68 19.76 0.47
CA LEU A 17 -7.46 18.99 0.31
C LEU A 17 -7.54 18.42 -1.11
N SER A 18 -7.06 19.21 -2.07
CA SER A 18 -6.73 18.73 -3.39
C SER A 18 -5.62 17.73 -3.13
N VAL A 19 -6.01 16.47 -3.00
CA VAL A 19 -5.11 15.34 -3.24
C VAL A 19 -4.64 15.60 -4.66
N ALA A 20 -3.49 16.26 -4.79
CA ALA A 20 -2.81 16.39 -6.05
C ALA A 20 -2.74 14.96 -6.58
N ALA A 21 -3.37 14.72 -7.73
CA ALA A 21 -3.27 13.46 -8.43
C ALA A 21 -1.78 13.23 -8.64
N MET A 22 -1.18 12.38 -7.80
CA MET A 22 0.17 11.91 -8.05
C MET A 22 0.11 11.26 -9.44
N PRO A 23 1.10 11.50 -10.31
CA PRO A 23 1.15 10.77 -11.58
C PRO A 23 0.97 9.28 -11.27
N PRO A 24 0.23 8.53 -12.10
CA PRO A 24 0.05 7.10 -11.88
C PRO A 24 1.43 6.50 -11.67
N LEU A 25 1.68 5.93 -10.49
CA LEU A 25 2.98 5.34 -10.23
C LEU A 25 3.20 4.25 -11.28
N ASP A 26 4.39 4.25 -11.89
CA ASP A 26 4.82 3.23 -12.84
C ASP A 26 4.53 1.82 -12.28
N GLY A 27 3.75 1.03 -13.03
CA GLY A 27 3.36 -0.33 -12.65
C GLY A 27 4.57 -1.19 -12.28
N LYS A 28 5.70 -1.00 -12.97
CA LYS A 28 6.95 -1.69 -12.66
C LYS A 28 7.50 -1.31 -11.28
N LEU A 29 7.43 -0.02 -10.92
CA LEU A 29 7.91 0.46 -9.62
C LEU A 29 7.00 0.02 -8.48
N THR A 30 5.68 0.08 -8.67
CA THR A 30 4.71 -0.37 -7.67
C THR A 30 4.82 -1.88 -7.45
N GLY A 31 4.90 -2.65 -8.54
CA GLY A 31 5.10 -4.10 -8.48
C GLY A 31 6.38 -4.47 -7.73
N ALA A 32 7.50 -3.83 -8.07
CA ALA A 32 8.77 -4.04 -7.36
C ALA A 32 8.68 -3.64 -5.87
N THR A 33 7.97 -2.57 -5.52
CA THR A 33 7.83 -2.14 -4.12
C THR A 33 7.00 -3.15 -3.32
N ASP A 34 5.87 -3.59 -3.86
CA ASP A 34 4.99 -4.55 -3.20
C ASP A 34 5.62 -5.93 -3.07
N GLY A 35 6.29 -6.39 -4.13
CA GLY A 35 6.99 -7.65 -4.06
C GLY A 35 8.17 -7.61 -3.08
N LEU A 36 8.84 -6.46 -2.90
CA LEU A 36 9.86 -6.28 -1.86
C LEU A 36 9.26 -6.36 -0.45
N MET A 37 8.13 -5.70 -0.20
CA MET A 37 7.41 -5.80 1.08
C MET A 37 7.07 -7.27 1.40
N TYR A 38 6.54 -8.01 0.43
CA TYR A 38 6.22 -9.43 0.59
C TYR A 38 7.48 -10.28 0.82
N SER A 39 8.55 -10.07 0.05
CA SER A 39 9.82 -10.79 0.22
C SER A 39 10.44 -10.57 1.60
N ARG A 40 10.31 -9.35 2.17
CA ARG A 40 10.77 -9.03 3.52
C ARG A 40 10.01 -9.85 4.55
N ALA A 41 8.68 -9.89 4.44
CA ALA A 41 7.85 -10.68 5.35
C ALA A 41 8.20 -12.17 5.29
N LYS A 42 8.44 -12.72 4.09
CA LYS A 42 8.93 -14.11 3.96
C LYS A 42 10.28 -14.31 4.63
N PHE A 43 11.22 -13.39 4.46
CA PHE A 43 12.54 -13.48 5.08
C PHE A 43 12.49 -13.42 6.61
N THR A 44 11.74 -12.46 7.17
CA THR A 44 11.69 -12.24 8.62
C THR A 44 10.90 -13.33 9.33
N CYS A 45 9.78 -13.78 8.75
CA CYS A 45 8.89 -14.79 9.34
C CYS A 45 9.25 -16.23 8.97
N GLY A 46 10.12 -16.47 7.99
CA GLY A 46 10.39 -17.79 7.40
C GLY A 46 9.28 -18.26 6.46
N ALA A 47 8.01 -18.06 6.84
CA ALA A 47 6.84 -18.25 5.99
C ALA A 47 5.77 -17.21 6.32
N VAL A 48 5.02 -16.78 5.31
CA VAL A 48 3.83 -15.93 5.47
C VAL A 48 2.59 -16.82 5.34
N PRO A 49 1.58 -16.70 6.22
CA PRO A 49 0.32 -17.43 6.09
C PRO A 49 -0.29 -17.26 4.69
N ALA A 50 -0.81 -18.36 4.13
CA ALA A 50 -1.24 -18.39 2.73
C ALA A 50 -2.45 -17.48 2.44
N ASP A 51 -3.38 -17.42 3.40
CA ASP A 51 -4.53 -16.50 3.41
C ASP A 51 -4.05 -15.04 3.41
N LEU A 52 -3.14 -14.67 4.30
CA LEU A 52 -2.56 -13.32 4.35
C LEU A 52 -1.83 -12.95 3.05
N ALA A 53 -1.09 -13.90 2.48
CA ALA A 53 -0.39 -13.69 1.21
C ALA A 53 -1.37 -13.44 0.05
N ALA A 54 -2.45 -14.24 -0.04
CA ALA A 54 -3.47 -14.08 -1.07
C ALA A 54 -4.20 -12.74 -0.94
N ASP A 55 -4.62 -12.37 0.27
CA ASP A 55 -5.28 -11.09 0.54
C ASP A 55 -4.37 -9.91 0.27
N TYR A 56 -3.09 -10.02 0.60
CA TYR A 56 -2.09 -9.00 0.29
C TYR A 56 -1.91 -8.80 -1.22
N VAL A 57 -1.76 -9.88 -1.99
CA VAL A 57 -1.63 -9.80 -3.46
C VAL A 57 -2.87 -9.17 -4.08
N LYS A 58 -4.06 -9.57 -3.62
CA LYS A 58 -5.33 -8.97 -4.06
C LYS A 58 -5.37 -7.48 -3.75
N ALA A 59 -5.05 -7.08 -2.52
CA ALA A 59 -5.03 -5.69 -2.08
C ALA A 59 -4.05 -4.83 -2.90
N ALA A 60 -2.83 -5.35 -3.10
CA ALA A 60 -1.78 -4.68 -3.82
C ALA A 60 -2.17 -4.43 -5.29
N LYS A 61 -2.76 -5.42 -5.96
CA LYS A 61 -3.30 -5.28 -7.32
C LYS A 61 -4.46 -4.29 -7.42
N LEU A 62 -5.38 -4.28 -6.45
CA LEU A 62 -6.48 -3.31 -6.42
C LEU A 62 -5.97 -1.88 -6.32
N ILE A 63 -4.96 -1.65 -5.48
CA ILE A 63 -4.37 -0.32 -5.27
C ILE A 63 -3.51 0.12 -6.46
N ALA A 64 -2.69 -0.77 -7.01
CA ALA A 64 -1.82 -0.45 -8.14
C ALA A 64 -2.57 -0.33 -9.48
N GLY A 65 -3.73 -0.98 -9.59
CA GLY A 65 -4.45 -1.17 -10.84
C GLY A 65 -3.88 -2.36 -11.64
N PRO A 66 -4.67 -2.94 -12.56
CA PRO A 66 -4.22 -4.06 -13.38
C PRO A 66 -3.15 -3.61 -14.38
N SER A 67 -1.96 -4.22 -14.30
CA SER A 67 -0.84 -3.98 -15.22
C SER A 67 0.03 -5.23 -15.35
N GLU A 68 0.41 -5.60 -16.59
CA GLU A 68 1.37 -6.68 -16.83
C GLU A 68 2.77 -6.32 -16.31
N GLU A 69 3.14 -5.04 -16.38
CA GLU A 69 4.40 -4.53 -15.86
C GLU A 69 4.48 -4.66 -14.34
N TYR A 70 3.35 -4.42 -13.67
CA TYR A 70 3.20 -4.67 -12.23
C TYR A 70 3.41 -6.15 -11.92
N ASP A 71 2.70 -7.04 -12.61
CA ASP A 71 2.77 -8.47 -12.34
C ASP A 71 4.18 -9.01 -12.56
N ALA A 72 4.84 -8.61 -13.64
CA ALA A 72 6.21 -8.99 -13.93
C ALA A 72 7.18 -8.51 -12.84
N ALA A 73 7.11 -7.23 -12.45
CA ALA A 73 7.99 -6.65 -11.45
C ALA A 73 7.75 -7.23 -10.05
N TYR A 74 6.49 -7.42 -9.67
CA TYR A 74 6.12 -8.07 -8.41
C TYR A 74 6.71 -9.47 -8.31
N GLN A 75 6.47 -10.32 -9.31
CA GLN A 75 6.96 -11.70 -9.31
C GLN A 75 8.49 -11.75 -9.32
N GLN A 76 9.13 -10.84 -10.06
CA GLN A 76 10.58 -10.75 -10.14
C GLN A 76 11.23 -10.57 -8.76
N VAL A 77 10.64 -9.79 -7.85
CA VAL A 77 11.22 -9.53 -6.52
C VAL A 77 10.61 -10.40 -5.42
N ALA A 78 9.33 -10.76 -5.51
CA ALA A 78 8.64 -11.61 -4.53
C ALA A 78 9.20 -13.03 -4.46
N SER A 79 9.74 -13.52 -5.59
CA SER A 79 10.42 -14.81 -5.70
C SER A 79 11.86 -14.79 -5.15
N ARG A 80 12.46 -13.62 -4.94
CA ARG A 80 13.83 -13.50 -4.44
C ARG A 80 13.85 -13.61 -2.92
N ALA A 81 14.80 -14.36 -2.40
CA ALA A 81 15.34 -14.05 -1.08
C ALA A 81 16.14 -12.76 -1.25
N GLY A 82 15.54 -11.61 -0.92
CA GLY A 82 16.29 -10.34 -0.93
C GLY A 82 17.56 -10.48 -0.09
N ASN A 83 18.59 -9.68 -0.40
CA ASN A 83 19.78 -9.53 0.45
C ASN A 83 19.41 -8.75 1.72
N TRP A 84 18.48 -9.30 2.50
CA TRP A 84 18.05 -8.74 3.77
C TRP A 84 19.16 -8.91 4.80
N PRO A 85 19.41 -7.90 5.64
CA PRO A 85 20.41 -8.01 6.69
C PRO A 85 20.06 -9.15 7.65
N ASP A 86 21.08 -9.84 8.14
CA ASP A 86 20.89 -10.86 9.16
C ASP A 86 20.29 -10.25 10.43
N ILE A 87 19.33 -10.98 11.00
CA ILE A 87 18.71 -10.62 12.27
C ILE A 87 19.39 -11.47 13.36
N PRO A 88 20.16 -10.85 14.27
CA PRO A 88 21.16 -11.54 15.07
C PRO A 88 20.58 -12.46 16.16
N ASN A 89 19.33 -12.25 16.57
CA ASN A 89 18.70 -13.07 17.59
C ASN A 89 17.20 -13.32 17.32
N ALA A 90 16.65 -14.31 18.04
CA ALA A 90 15.27 -14.76 17.87
C ALA A 90 14.22 -13.72 18.31
N ALA A 91 14.52 -12.90 19.31
CA ALA A 91 13.61 -11.87 19.81
C ALA A 91 13.41 -10.77 18.75
N ASP A 92 14.52 -10.27 18.19
CA ASP A 92 14.49 -9.28 17.10
C ASP A 92 13.81 -9.85 15.86
N ARG A 93 14.04 -11.13 15.54
CA ARG A 93 13.37 -11.79 14.40
C ARG A 93 11.86 -11.85 14.60
N THR A 94 11.42 -12.16 15.82
CA THR A 94 9.98 -12.18 16.17
C THR A 94 9.36 -10.79 15.99
N LEU A 95 10.03 -9.75 16.49
CA LEU A 95 9.58 -8.36 16.35
C LEU A 95 9.53 -7.91 14.89
N GLU A 96 10.57 -8.21 14.10
CA GLU A 96 10.61 -7.84 12.67
C GLU A 96 9.59 -8.63 11.84
N CYS A 97 9.31 -9.89 12.20
CA CYS A 97 8.21 -10.63 11.60
C CYS A 97 6.87 -9.95 11.91
N GLN A 98 6.60 -9.60 13.17
CA GLN A 98 5.38 -8.91 13.56
C GLN A 98 5.18 -7.61 12.75
N LYS A 99 6.21 -6.75 12.68
CA LYS A 99 6.15 -5.50 11.90
C LYS A 99 5.90 -5.75 10.41
N ALA A 100 6.50 -6.81 9.85
CA ALA A 100 6.31 -7.15 8.45
C ALA A 100 4.86 -7.61 8.18
N ILE A 101 4.30 -8.46 9.06
CA ILE A 101 2.90 -8.90 8.99
C ILE A 101 1.95 -7.72 9.11
N GLU A 102 2.18 -6.82 10.08
CA GLU A 102 1.38 -5.59 10.24
C GLU A 102 1.42 -4.72 8.98
N SER A 103 2.58 -4.61 8.34
CA SER A 103 2.72 -3.85 7.08
C SER A 103 1.88 -4.44 5.94
N LEU A 104 1.84 -5.77 5.81
CA LEU A 104 0.96 -6.43 4.83
C LEU A 104 -0.52 -6.18 5.16
N GLN A 105 -0.90 -6.32 6.43
CA GLN A 105 -2.26 -6.09 6.90
C GLN A 105 -2.73 -4.64 6.69
N ILE A 106 -1.86 -3.65 6.87
CA ILE A 106 -2.19 -2.24 6.59
C ILE A 106 -2.59 -2.06 5.12
N LYS A 107 -1.84 -2.66 4.19
CA LYS A 107 -2.19 -2.60 2.76
C LYS A 107 -3.52 -3.28 2.45
N ILE A 108 -3.80 -4.42 3.10
CA ILE A 108 -5.11 -5.10 3.01
C ILE A 108 -6.24 -4.20 3.52
N LYS A 109 -6.09 -3.63 4.72
CA LYS A 109 -7.09 -2.72 5.31
C LYS A 109 -7.31 -1.48 4.45
N LEU A 110 -6.26 -0.95 3.84
CA LEU A 110 -6.35 0.17 2.90
C LEU A 110 -7.18 -0.20 1.67
N ALA A 111 -6.91 -1.35 1.07
CA ALA A 111 -7.69 -1.85 -0.07
C ALA A 111 -9.15 -2.11 0.30
N GLN A 112 -9.42 -2.74 1.45
CA GLN A 112 -10.79 -2.94 1.96
C GLN A 112 -11.54 -1.62 2.16
N ARG A 113 -10.84 -0.55 2.58
CA ARG A 113 -11.45 0.77 2.80
C ARG A 113 -11.78 1.51 1.51
N TRP A 114 -10.98 1.32 0.45
CA TRP A 114 -11.13 2.02 -0.82
C TRP A 114 -11.88 1.22 -1.89
N PHE A 115 -11.86 -0.11 -1.81
CA PHE A 115 -12.50 -1.04 -2.74
C PHE A 115 -13.37 -2.06 -1.99
N PRO A 116 -14.33 -1.64 -1.14
CA PRO A 116 -15.10 -2.54 -0.29
C PRO A 116 -15.85 -3.63 -1.09
N GLU A 117 -16.34 -3.31 -2.27
CA GLU A 117 -17.06 -4.22 -3.17
C GLU A 117 -16.22 -5.42 -3.62
N ALA A 118 -14.89 -5.27 -3.68
CA ALA A 118 -13.99 -6.35 -4.04
C ALA A 118 -13.87 -7.41 -2.92
N TYR A 119 -14.35 -7.13 -1.70
CA TYR A 119 -14.23 -8.00 -0.53
C TYR A 119 -15.59 -8.53 -0.02
N THR A 120 -16.71 -8.15 -0.65
CA THR A 120 -18.06 -8.52 -0.20
C THR A 120 -18.65 -9.76 -0.88
N SER A 121 -17.91 -10.44 -1.76
CA SER A 121 -18.36 -11.68 -2.40
C SER A 121 -17.85 -12.91 -1.65
N SER A 122 -18.71 -13.47 -0.80
CA SER A 122 -18.59 -14.79 -0.17
C SER A 122 -19.56 -15.76 -0.81
#